data_AF-A0A366WGR1-F1
#
_entry.id   AF-A0A366WGR1-F1
#
_cell.length_a   1.000
_cell.length_b   1.000
_cell.length_c   1.000
_cell.angle_alpha   90.00
_cell.angle_beta   90.00
_cell.angle_gamma   90.00
#
_symmetry.space_group_name_H-M   'P 1'
#
loop_
_entity.id
_entity.type
_entity.pdbx_description
1 polymer ?
#
loop_
_entity_poly.entity_id
_entity_poly.type
_entity_poly.pdbx_seq_one_letter_code
_entity_poly.pdbx_strand_id
1 'polypeptide(L)'
;MNDILKKFLFVSSIYLLAPAAGAFSLDSALSSGTQALTSTTEVTGEAQQLLGQLEGQLGVTETQAIGGTSALLQLAQSELGTDAMSSLTSNASGLSSLLGGGSSLTGSVLSNISSMSGVTSAFSALGMDSSMIQQFVPIVMSFLGDQGVGSSLLGQLQGLWTPAD
;
A
#
# COMPACT_ATOMS: atom_id res chain seq x y z
N MET A 1 5.34 -43.17 -45.08
CA MET A 1 4.42 -42.09 -45.48
C MET A 1 4.73 -40.89 -44.59
N ASN A 2 5.26 -39.72 -44.98
CA ASN A 2 5.50 -39.07 -46.27
C ASN A 2 6.58 -37.97 -46.07
N ASP A 3 7.50 -37.88 -47.03
CA ASP A 3 8.06 -36.67 -47.67
C ASP A 3 8.43 -35.45 -46.78
N ILE A 4 9.72 -35.17 -46.51
CA ILE A 4 10.65 -34.46 -47.42
C ILE A 4 9.93 -33.53 -48.39
N LEU A 5 9.75 -32.26 -48.02
CA LEU A 5 9.40 -31.23 -48.99
C LEU A 5 9.92 -29.83 -48.58
N LYS A 6 11.02 -29.44 -49.26
CA LYS A 6 11.29 -28.11 -49.85
C LYS A 6 11.81 -26.97 -48.96
N LYS A 7 13.12 -26.74 -49.14
CA LYS A 7 13.81 -25.43 -49.21
C LYS A 7 13.07 -24.41 -50.11
N PHE A 8 13.44 -23.15 -49.93
CA PHE A 8 13.21 -21.96 -50.77
C PHE A 8 11.91 -21.17 -50.51
N LEU A 9 12.03 -19.97 -49.94
CA LEU A 9 12.09 -18.77 -50.80
C LEU A 9 12.56 -17.51 -50.05
N PHE A 10 13.58 -16.91 -50.64
CA PHE A 10 14.05 -15.53 -50.51
C PHE A 10 13.05 -14.60 -51.22
N VAL A 11 12.56 -13.54 -50.58
CA VAL A 11 12.06 -12.28 -51.19
C VAL A 11 12.06 -11.27 -50.04
N SER A 12 13.08 -10.42 -49.83
CA SER A 12 13.42 -9.19 -50.56
C SER A 12 12.26 -8.19 -50.71
N SER A 13 12.45 -7.03 -50.08
CA SER A 13 12.20 -5.69 -50.62
C SER A 13 11.18 -4.80 -49.91
N ILE A 14 11.64 -3.55 -49.78
CA ILE A 14 10.91 -2.28 -49.93
C ILE A 14 10.42 -1.58 -48.65
N TYR A 15 11.32 -0.70 -48.18
CA TYR A 15 11.12 0.73 -47.93
C TYR A 15 9.66 1.22 -47.94
N LEU A 16 9.20 1.81 -46.82
CA LEU A 16 8.49 3.08 -46.89
C LEU A 16 8.63 3.87 -45.58
N LEU A 17 9.17 5.07 -45.74
CA LEU A 17 9.22 6.15 -44.78
C LEU A 17 7.79 6.61 -44.46
N ALA A 18 7.39 6.54 -43.19
CA ALA A 18 6.24 7.25 -42.67
C ALA A 18 6.60 7.81 -41.28
N PRO A 19 6.53 9.13 -41.03
CA PRO A 19 6.39 9.63 -39.67
C PRO A 19 4.94 9.35 -39.25
N ALA A 20 4.69 8.13 -38.77
CA ALA A 20 3.45 7.85 -38.05
C ALA A 20 3.52 8.64 -36.75
N ALA A 21 2.64 9.64 -36.67
CA ALA A 21 2.32 10.40 -35.48
C ALA A 21 2.32 9.50 -34.24
N GLY A 22 2.86 10.03 -33.13
CA GLY A 22 3.03 9.36 -31.85
C GLY A 22 1.86 8.44 -31.50
N ALA A 23 2.02 7.18 -31.88
CA ALA A 23 1.25 6.09 -31.32
C ALA A 23 1.67 6.03 -29.86
N PHE A 24 0.74 6.40 -28.99
CA PHE A 24 0.72 5.93 -27.61
C PHE A 24 1.13 4.47 -27.63
N SER A 25 2.36 4.22 -27.23
CA SER A 25 2.95 2.90 -27.26
C SER A 25 2.23 2.10 -26.20
N LEU A 26 1.31 1.25 -26.65
CA LEU A 26 0.65 0.26 -25.81
C LEU A 26 1.68 -0.74 -25.22
N ASP A 27 2.94 -0.70 -25.68
CA ASP A 27 4.10 -1.35 -25.07
C ASP A 27 4.48 -0.74 -23.70
N SER A 28 4.35 0.58 -23.52
CA SER A 28 4.50 1.20 -22.20
C SER A 28 3.26 0.99 -21.31
N ALA A 29 2.07 0.84 -21.90
CA ALA A 29 0.85 0.54 -21.14
C ALA A 29 0.72 -0.94 -20.75
N LEU A 30 1.36 -1.86 -21.48
CA LEU A 30 1.38 -3.28 -21.12
C LEU A 30 2.45 -3.58 -20.04
N SER A 31 3.51 -2.79 -19.97
CA SER A 31 4.32 -2.69 -18.75
C SER A 31 3.53 -2.10 -17.58
N SER A 32 2.55 -1.23 -17.84
CA SER A 32 1.57 -0.74 -16.84
C SER A 32 0.38 -1.68 -16.61
N GLY A 33 0.23 -2.76 -17.40
CA GLY A 33 -0.88 -3.72 -17.33
C GLY A 33 -0.61 -4.88 -16.37
N THR A 34 0.65 -5.16 -16.07
CA THR A 34 1.06 -6.01 -14.93
C THR A 34 1.31 -5.18 -13.66
N GLN A 35 1.40 -3.84 -13.78
CA GLN A 35 1.38 -2.93 -12.62
C GLN A 35 -0.01 -2.77 -11.99
N ALA A 36 -1.08 -3.20 -12.66
CA ALA A 36 -2.40 -3.30 -12.02
C ALA A 36 -2.55 -4.54 -11.10
N LEU A 37 -1.60 -5.49 -11.11
CA LEU A 37 -1.47 -6.55 -10.10
C LEU A 37 -0.30 -6.30 -9.13
N THR A 38 0.49 -5.25 -9.37
CA THR A 38 1.58 -4.79 -8.51
C THR A 38 1.48 -3.28 -8.32
N SER A 39 0.29 -2.81 -7.91
CA SER A 39 0.19 -1.57 -7.13
C SER A 39 0.80 -1.80 -5.75
N THR A 40 2.05 -2.26 -5.71
CA THR A 40 2.97 -1.93 -4.64
C THR A 40 3.12 -0.42 -4.82
N THR A 41 2.25 0.36 -4.15
CA THR A 41 2.65 1.69 -3.71
C THR A 41 4.04 1.46 -3.13
N GLU A 42 5.10 1.98 -3.77
CA GLU A 42 6.46 1.81 -3.28
C GLU A 42 6.51 2.54 -1.93
N VAL A 43 6.20 1.79 -0.86
CA VAL A 43 6.34 2.25 0.50
C VAL A 43 7.83 2.25 0.73
N THR A 44 8.41 3.41 0.57
CA THR A 44 9.84 3.66 0.71
C THR A 44 10.15 4.17 2.12
N GLY A 45 11.42 4.15 2.50
CA GLY A 45 11.88 4.68 3.78
C GLY A 45 11.52 3.79 4.98
N GLU A 46 11.33 4.42 6.14
CA GLU A 46 11.13 3.71 7.40
C GLU A 46 9.81 2.93 7.42
N ALA A 47 8.77 3.42 6.74
CA ALA A 47 7.50 2.70 6.62
C ALA A 47 7.65 1.30 5.98
N GLN A 48 8.63 1.08 5.10
CA GLN A 48 8.92 -0.25 4.56
C GLN A 48 9.41 -1.23 5.65
N GLN A 49 10.17 -0.72 6.62
CA GLN A 49 10.64 -1.54 7.75
C GLN A 49 9.47 -1.95 8.64
N LEU A 50 8.50 -1.06 8.85
CA LEU A 50 7.26 -1.40 9.54
C LEU A 50 6.49 -2.49 8.80
N LEU A 51 6.33 -2.38 7.48
CA LEU A 51 5.65 -3.41 6.69
C LEU A 51 6.38 -4.75 6.77
N GLY A 52 7.70 -4.78 6.56
CA GLY A 52 8.48 -6.01 6.66
C GLY A 52 8.41 -6.65 8.05
N GLN A 53 8.28 -5.86 9.11
CA GLN A 53 8.03 -6.35 10.46
C GLN A 53 6.64 -6.94 10.63
N LEU A 54 5.60 -6.29 10.09
CA LEU A 54 4.23 -6.79 10.13
C LEU A 54 4.11 -8.11 9.34
N GLU A 55 4.66 -8.15 8.12
CA GLU A 55 4.67 -9.35 7.28
C GLU A 55 5.45 -10.48 7.94
N GLY A 56 6.65 -10.21 8.47
CA GLY A 56 7.50 -11.22 9.08
C GLY A 56 6.96 -11.76 10.42
N GLN A 57 6.34 -10.90 11.24
CA GLN A 57 5.84 -11.30 12.56
C GLN A 57 4.43 -11.86 12.53
N LEU A 58 3.56 -11.29 11.69
CA LEU A 58 2.13 -11.61 11.66
C LEU A 58 1.74 -12.50 10.47
N GLY A 59 2.64 -12.70 9.50
CA GLY A 59 2.35 -13.46 8.28
C GLY A 59 1.31 -12.78 7.38
N VAL A 60 1.10 -11.47 7.55
CA VAL A 60 0.22 -10.69 6.68
C VAL A 60 0.88 -10.40 5.34
N THR A 61 0.09 -10.10 4.32
CA THR A 61 0.61 -9.63 3.03
C THR A 61 0.94 -8.13 3.07
N GLU A 62 1.77 -7.66 2.14
CA GLU A 62 2.07 -6.24 1.98
C GLU A 62 0.80 -5.38 1.93
N THR A 63 -0.19 -5.80 1.13
CA THR A 63 -1.48 -5.12 1.00
C THR A 63 -2.26 -5.07 2.33
N GLN A 64 -2.20 -6.14 3.11
CA GLN A 64 -2.82 -6.21 4.43
C GLN A 64 -2.11 -5.32 5.44
N ALA A 65 -0.77 -5.31 5.43
CA ALA A 65 0.04 -4.46 6.29
C ALA A 65 -0.19 -2.97 5.98
N ILE A 66 -0.21 -2.59 4.69
CA ILE A 66 -0.51 -1.22 4.23
C ILE A 66 -1.95 -0.84 4.58
N GLY A 67 -2.92 -1.70 4.24
CA GLY A 67 -4.34 -1.44 4.47
C GLY A 67 -4.70 -1.38 5.97
N GLY A 68 -4.13 -2.25 6.79
CA GLY A 68 -4.34 -2.25 8.23
C GLY A 68 -3.69 -1.04 8.92
N THR A 69 -2.45 -0.71 8.55
CA THR A 69 -1.75 0.46 9.11
C THR A 69 -2.42 1.76 8.68
N SER A 70 -2.84 1.88 7.42
CA SER A 70 -3.57 3.06 6.94
C SER A 70 -4.92 3.23 7.62
N ALA A 71 -5.66 2.14 7.89
CA ALA A 71 -6.90 2.20 8.66
C ALA A 71 -6.67 2.71 10.09
N LEU A 72 -5.62 2.23 10.77
CA LEU A 72 -5.25 2.70 12.12
C LEU A 72 -4.82 4.17 12.12
N LEU A 73 -4.01 4.58 11.16
CA LEU A 73 -3.61 5.97 10.98
C LEU A 73 -4.80 6.86 10.64
N GLN A 74 -5.77 6.38 9.86
CA GLN A 74 -6.97 7.14 9.53
C GLN A 74 -7.85 7.38 10.75
N LEU A 75 -8.03 6.37 11.61
CA LEU A 75 -8.68 6.55 12.91
C LEU A 75 -7.95 7.60 13.74
N ALA A 76 -6.62 7.50 13.83
CA ALA A 76 -5.81 8.48 14.53
C ALA A 76 -5.95 9.89 13.94
N GLN A 77 -6.03 10.03 12.62
CA GLN A 77 -6.27 11.32 11.96
C GLN A 77 -7.65 11.88 12.32
N SER A 78 -8.68 11.04 12.34
CA SER A 78 -10.05 11.45 12.68
C SER A 78 -10.16 11.92 14.13
N GLU A 79 -9.43 11.29 15.05
CA GLU A 79 -9.50 11.53 16.49
C GLU A 79 -8.51 12.62 16.97
N LEU A 80 -7.27 12.58 16.48
CA LEU A 80 -6.18 13.49 16.87
C LEU A 80 -6.04 14.71 15.96
N GLY A 81 -6.68 14.66 14.78
CA GLY A 81 -6.63 15.72 13.79
C GLY A 81 -5.42 15.65 12.86
N THR A 82 -5.43 16.56 11.88
CA THR A 82 -4.40 16.65 10.84
C THR A 82 -3.04 17.09 11.36
N ASP A 83 -2.98 17.86 12.45
CA ASP A 83 -1.73 18.34 13.06
C ASP A 83 -0.89 17.19 13.64
N ALA A 84 -1.55 16.26 14.34
CA ALA A 84 -0.93 15.04 14.83
C ALA A 84 -0.40 14.20 13.67
N MET A 85 -1.18 14.08 12.59
CA MET A 85 -0.77 13.33 11.41
C MET A 85 0.42 13.95 10.68
N SER A 86 0.45 15.28 10.57
CA SER A 86 1.60 15.99 9.99
C SER A 86 2.87 15.74 10.79
N SER A 87 2.76 15.72 12.12
CA SER A 87 3.86 15.37 13.02
C SER A 87 4.33 13.93 12.81
N LEU A 88 3.40 12.97 12.70
CA LEU A 88 3.69 11.56 12.40
C LEU A 88 4.45 11.41 11.08
N THR A 89 3.93 11.98 9.99
CA THR A 89 4.55 11.88 8.66
C THR A 89 5.86 12.65 8.53
N SER A 90 6.10 13.63 9.40
CA SER A 90 7.37 14.38 9.43
C SER A 90 8.47 13.62 10.18
N ASN A 91 8.11 12.81 11.19
CA ASN A 91 9.05 12.00 11.96
C ASN A 91 9.32 10.64 11.29
N ALA A 92 8.31 10.05 10.65
CA ALA A 92 8.41 8.76 9.98
C ALA A 92 8.28 8.93 8.47
N SER A 93 9.40 8.83 7.74
CA SER A 93 9.37 8.91 6.29
C SER A 93 8.69 7.68 5.68
N GLY A 94 7.95 7.89 4.59
CA GLY A 94 7.13 6.84 3.96
C GLY A 94 5.77 6.59 4.61
N LEU A 95 5.50 7.10 5.83
CA LEU A 95 4.19 6.95 6.47
C LEU A 95 3.09 7.71 5.71
N SER A 96 3.45 8.83 5.09
CA SER A 96 2.58 9.58 4.17
C SER A 96 2.18 8.71 2.96
N SER A 97 3.10 7.88 2.47
CA SER A 97 2.82 6.92 1.39
C SER A 97 1.89 5.81 1.84
N LEU A 98 1.87 5.41 3.12
CA LEU A 98 0.87 4.48 3.65
C LEU A 98 -0.52 5.13 3.74
N LEU A 99 -0.58 6.37 4.21
CA LEU A 99 -1.83 7.13 4.34
C LEU A 99 -2.46 7.45 2.97
N GLY A 100 -1.64 7.81 1.98
CA GLY A 100 -2.08 8.09 0.60
C GLY A 100 -2.14 6.85 -0.30
N GLY A 101 -1.37 5.80 0.01
CA GLY A 101 -1.27 4.55 -0.76
C GLY A 101 -2.43 3.59 -0.57
N GLY A 102 -3.26 3.80 0.46
CA GLY A 102 -4.55 3.14 0.62
C GLY A 102 -5.57 3.49 -0.49
N SER A 103 -5.21 4.41 -1.40
CA SER A 103 -6.08 4.91 -2.49
C SER A 103 -6.58 3.87 -3.48
N SER A 104 -6.03 2.65 -3.54
CA SER A 104 -6.58 1.61 -4.42
C SER A 104 -7.74 0.83 -3.82
N LEU A 105 -7.98 0.89 -2.51
CA LEU A 105 -9.06 0.10 -1.93
C LEU A 105 -10.31 0.92 -1.65
N THR A 106 -10.30 2.06 -0.96
CA THR A 106 -11.58 2.70 -0.63
C THR A 106 -11.43 4.16 -0.16
N GLY A 107 -11.36 5.12 -1.08
CA GLY A 107 -11.48 6.54 -0.70
C GLY A 107 -12.75 6.86 0.10
N SER A 108 -13.82 6.07 -0.08
CA SER A 108 -15.10 6.27 0.61
C SER A 108 -15.23 5.53 1.96
N VAL A 109 -14.56 4.38 2.14
CA VAL A 109 -14.64 3.61 3.41
C VAL A 109 -13.58 4.10 4.39
N LEU A 110 -12.38 4.47 3.91
CA LEU A 110 -11.32 5.06 4.76
C LEU A 110 -11.74 6.46 5.28
N SER A 111 -12.37 7.29 4.45
CA SER A 111 -12.86 8.63 4.88
C SER A 111 -13.92 8.58 5.99
N ASN A 112 -14.47 7.41 6.31
CA ASN A 112 -15.44 7.22 7.39
C ASN A 112 -14.87 6.47 8.61
N ILE A 113 -13.55 6.21 8.65
CA ILE A 113 -12.92 5.60 9.82
C ILE A 113 -12.73 6.66 10.90
N SER A 114 -13.78 6.87 11.68
CA SER A 114 -13.79 7.70 12.89
C SER A 114 -13.88 6.87 14.18
N SER A 115 -13.87 5.53 14.06
CA SER A 115 -13.98 4.64 15.20
C SER A 115 -13.28 3.31 14.94
N MET A 116 -12.98 2.57 16.01
CA MET A 116 -12.40 1.21 15.93
C MET A 116 -13.24 0.23 15.09
N SER A 117 -14.56 0.46 15.00
CA SER A 117 -15.46 -0.28 14.11
C SER A 117 -15.10 -0.10 12.63
N GLY A 118 -14.73 1.12 12.22
CA GLY A 118 -14.27 1.40 10.85
C GLY A 118 -12.94 0.72 10.55
N VAL A 119 -12.02 0.72 11.52
CA VAL A 119 -10.75 -0.02 11.41
C VAL A 119 -11.01 -1.52 11.26
N THR A 120 -11.86 -2.09 12.11
CA THR A 120 -12.25 -3.50 12.02
C THR A 120 -12.86 -3.85 10.67
N SER A 121 -13.75 -3.00 10.14
CA SER A 121 -14.36 -3.19 8.83
C SER A 121 -13.31 -3.17 7.71
N ALA A 122 -12.32 -2.27 7.78
CA ALA A 122 -11.22 -2.23 6.83
C ALA A 122 -10.36 -3.51 6.90
N PHE A 123 -10.04 -3.99 8.10
CA PHE A 123 -9.33 -5.26 8.27
C PHE A 123 -10.12 -6.44 7.70
N SER A 124 -11.41 -6.54 8.01
CA SER A 124 -12.28 -7.59 7.47
C SER A 124 -12.42 -7.52 5.95
N ALA A 125 -12.47 -6.31 5.37
CA ALA A 125 -12.49 -6.11 3.92
C ALA A 125 -11.19 -6.60 3.25
N LEU A 126 -10.07 -6.58 3.99
CA LEU A 126 -8.77 -7.12 3.57
C LEU A 126 -8.64 -8.64 3.86
N GLY A 127 -9.69 -9.28 4.38
CA GLY A 127 -9.68 -10.67 4.79
C GLY A 127 -8.86 -10.94 6.05
N MET A 128 -8.59 -9.92 6.87
CA MET A 128 -7.92 -10.05 8.16
C MET A 128 -8.92 -10.12 9.31
N ASP A 129 -8.55 -10.87 10.35
CA ASP A 129 -9.27 -10.89 11.61
C ASP A 129 -9.08 -9.57 12.38
N SER A 130 -10.14 -9.10 13.05
CA SER A 130 -10.09 -7.92 13.93
C SER A 130 -9.07 -8.08 15.07
N SER A 131 -8.83 -9.32 15.52
CA SER A 131 -7.82 -9.63 16.53
C SER A 131 -6.39 -9.31 16.07
N MET A 132 -6.12 -9.21 14.77
CA MET A 132 -4.82 -8.79 14.26
C MET A 132 -4.55 -7.32 14.57
N ILE A 133 -5.56 -6.48 14.74
CA ILE A 133 -5.38 -5.07 15.14
C ILE A 133 -4.57 -4.98 16.43
N GLN A 134 -4.86 -5.85 17.41
CA GLN A 134 -4.12 -5.90 18.68
C GLN A 134 -2.65 -6.29 18.53
N GLN A 135 -2.29 -6.94 17.43
CA GLN A 135 -0.92 -7.33 17.11
C GLN A 135 -0.21 -6.25 16.26
N PHE A 136 -0.95 -5.54 15.41
CA PHE A 136 -0.45 -4.41 14.65
C PHE A 136 -0.06 -3.24 15.54
N VAL A 137 -0.92 -2.90 16.51
CA VAL A 137 -0.73 -1.74 17.41
C VAL A 137 0.66 -1.70 18.06
N PRO A 138 1.13 -2.75 18.77
CA PRO A 138 2.44 -2.70 19.41
C PRO A 138 3.61 -2.58 18.41
N ILE A 139 3.49 -3.18 17.21
CA ILE A 139 4.53 -3.09 16.17
C ILE A 139 4.58 -1.66 15.60
N VAL A 140 3.41 -1.09 15.26
CA VAL A 140 3.30 0.29 14.78
C VAL A 140 3.76 1.27 15.86
N MET A 141 3.39 1.05 17.12
CA MET A 141 3.83 1.90 18.23
C MET A 141 5.33 1.85 18.47
N SER A 142 5.93 0.65 18.44
CA SER A 142 7.38 0.51 18.54
C SER A 142 8.06 1.30 17.44
N PHE A 143 7.62 1.08 16.20
CA PHE A 143 8.13 1.78 15.04
C PHE A 143 8.03 3.31 15.18
N LEU A 144 6.86 3.84 15.52
CA LEU A 144 6.65 5.27 15.69
C LEU A 144 7.51 5.86 16.83
N GLY A 145 7.69 5.11 17.92
CA GLY A 145 8.62 5.47 18.99
C GLY A 145 10.07 5.52 18.53
N ASP A 146 10.49 4.54 17.73
CA ASP A 146 11.82 4.49 17.13
C ASP A 146 12.04 5.64 16.12
N GLN A 147 10.98 6.10 15.44
CA GLN A 147 11.00 7.26 14.55
C GLN A 147 11.05 8.61 15.29
N GLY A 148 10.99 8.61 16.63
CA GLY A 148 11.04 9.83 17.43
C GLY A 148 9.69 10.54 17.56
N VAL A 149 8.57 9.85 17.30
CA VAL A 149 7.24 10.38 17.63
C VAL A 149 7.15 10.57 19.15
N GLY A 150 6.74 11.77 19.57
CA GLY A 150 6.69 12.13 20.98
C GLY A 150 5.78 11.20 21.81
N SER A 151 6.21 10.90 23.04
CA SER A 151 5.48 10.00 23.96
C SER A 151 4.05 10.45 24.25
N SER A 152 3.79 11.76 24.27
CA SER A 152 2.43 12.30 24.40
C SER A 152 1.52 11.94 23.22
N LEU A 153 2.05 11.92 21.99
CA LEU A 153 1.28 11.54 20.80
C LEU A 153 1.12 10.01 20.75
N LEU A 154 2.18 9.26 21.06
CA LEU A 154 2.11 7.81 21.19
C LEU A 154 1.10 7.34 22.24
N GLY A 155 1.04 8.01 23.40
CA GLY A 155 0.06 7.69 24.44
C GLY A 155 -1.38 7.95 23.99
N GLN A 156 -1.61 9.00 23.20
CA GLN A 156 -2.92 9.26 22.59
C GLN A 156 -3.27 8.18 21.57
N LEU A 157 -2.37 7.85 20.65
CA LEU A 157 -2.55 6.78 19.66
C LEU A 157 -2.85 5.44 20.32
N GLN A 158 -2.12 5.11 21.39
CA GLN A 158 -2.35 3.91 22.18
C GLN A 158 -3.75 3.89 22.77
N GLY A 159 -4.20 5.00 23.35
CA GLY A 159 -5.54 5.13 23.92
C GLY A 159 -6.65 4.95 22.88
N LEU A 160 -6.42 5.38 21.64
CA LEU A 160 -7.39 5.23 20.54
C LEU A 160 -7.44 3.81 19.97
N TRP A 161 -6.29 3.14 19.92
CA TRP A 161 -6.19 1.83 19.29
C TRP A 161 -6.41 0.66 20.26
N THR A 162 -6.34 0.91 21.56
CA THR A 162 -6.68 -0.09 22.58
C THR A 162 -8.20 -0.10 22.73
N PRO A 163 -8.90 -1.22 22.42
CA PRO A 163 -10.32 -1.33 22.69
C PRO A 163 -10.55 -1.12 24.18
N ALA A 164 -11.51 -0.25 24.53
CA ALA A 164 -11.93 -0.09 25.91
C ALA A 164 -12.50 -1.44 26.39
N ASP A 165 -11.82 -2.04 27.37
CA ASP A 165 -12.32 -3.18 28.15
C ASP A 165 -13.60 -2.79 28.92
#